data_AF-A0A818A7G0-F1
#
_entry.id   AF-A0A818A7G0-F1
#
_cell.length_a   1.000
_cell.length_b   1.000
_cell.length_c   1.000
_cell.angle_alpha   90.00
_cell.angle_beta   90.00
_cell.angle_gamma   90.00
#
_symmetry.space_group_name_H-M   'P 1'
#
loop_
_entity.id
_entity.type
_entity.pdbx_description
1 polymer ?
#
loop_
_entity_poly.entity_id
_entity_poly.type
_entity_poly.pdbx_seq_one_letter_code
_entity_poly.pdbx_strand_id
1 'polypeptide(L)'
;MYFDVLGSLSTTSAETSCSSITDAIYEPTSNVFDSMSSSVIKLTGGRALYLKEINRHLALVCVLHEKALSKQAIIEYNVNRVKKSILELFHLTHQTYTSLVAR
;
A
#
# COMPACT_ATOMS: atom_id res chain seq x y z
N MET A 1 -2.94 8.66 17.41
CA MET A 1 -1.77 8.04 18.06
C MET A 1 -0.53 8.73 17.51
N TYR A 2 0.30 9.19 18.42
CA TYR A 2 1.42 10.12 18.24
C TYR A 2 2.44 9.61 17.21
N PHE A 3 2.81 10.47 16.25
CA PHE A 3 3.98 10.31 15.39
C PHE A 3 5.14 11.04 16.06
N ASP A 4 6.07 10.30 16.65
CA ASP A 4 7.40 10.83 17.00
C ASP A 4 8.40 9.68 17.14
N VAL A 5 9.31 9.56 16.17
CA VAL A 5 10.69 9.13 16.40
C VAL A 5 11.55 9.92 15.42
N LEU A 6 12.05 11.06 15.89
CA LEU A 6 13.18 11.78 15.32
C LEU A 6 14.47 10.93 15.41
N GLY A 7 15.34 11.07 14.40
CA GLY A 7 16.78 11.11 14.64
C GLY A 7 17.63 9.88 14.27
N SER A 8 18.30 10.02 13.12
CA SER A 8 19.66 9.55 12.82
C SER A 8 20.02 8.07 13.02
N LEU A 9 20.04 7.32 11.90
CA LEU A 9 21.18 6.46 11.59
C LEU A 9 21.27 6.27 10.07
N SER A 10 22.43 6.59 9.50
CA SER A 10 22.79 6.30 8.12
C SER A 10 22.94 4.80 7.93
N THR A 11 21.82 4.09 7.80
CA THR A 11 21.73 2.69 7.37
C THR A 11 20.33 2.52 6.79
N THR A 12 20.24 2.10 5.52
CA THR A 12 19.03 1.66 4.79
C THR A 12 17.81 1.43 5.71
N SER A 13 17.04 2.48 5.98
CA SER A 13 15.93 2.44 6.92
C SER A 13 14.64 2.12 6.18
N ALA A 14 14.28 0.84 6.19
CA ALA A 14 12.92 0.42 5.91
C ALA A 14 12.03 0.99 7.03
N GLU A 15 11.36 2.10 6.76
CA GLU A 15 10.36 2.67 7.67
C GLU A 15 9.11 1.78 7.59
N THR A 16 8.94 0.97 8.65
CA THR A 16 7.82 0.11 9.06
C THR A 16 6.87 -0.38 7.95
N SER A 17 7.07 -1.63 7.54
CA SER A 17 6.11 -2.41 6.76
C SER A 17 5.60 -3.53 7.65
N CYS A 18 4.32 -3.50 8.04
CA CYS A 18 3.74 -4.61 8.81
C CYS A 18 3.68 -5.87 7.94
N SER A 19 4.17 -6.99 8.51
CA SER A 19 3.55 -8.34 8.61
C SER A 19 4.36 -9.58 8.16
N SER A 20 5.57 -9.49 7.59
CA SER A 20 6.08 -10.65 6.83
C SER A 20 6.79 -11.76 7.61
N ILE A 21 7.18 -11.58 8.88
CA ILE A 21 7.91 -12.65 9.62
C ILE A 21 7.42 -12.78 11.07
N THR A 22 7.25 -11.68 11.80
CA THR A 22 6.85 -11.72 13.22
C THR A 22 5.45 -12.26 13.42
N ASP A 23 4.50 -11.83 12.58
CA ASP A 23 3.08 -12.14 12.78
C ASP A 23 2.76 -13.57 12.32
N ALA A 24 3.41 -14.03 11.25
CA ALA A 24 3.30 -15.41 10.78
C ALA A 24 3.87 -16.45 11.78
N ILE A 25 4.83 -16.06 12.62
CA ILE A 25 5.42 -16.95 13.64
C ILE A 25 4.48 -17.13 14.84
N TYR A 26 3.76 -16.09 15.24
CA TYR A 26 2.86 -16.14 16.40
C TYR A 26 1.44 -16.60 16.02
N GLU A 27 0.96 -16.24 14.83
CA GLU A 27 -0.36 -16.61 14.32
C GLU A 27 -0.25 -17.09 12.85
N PRO A 28 -0.02 -18.40 12.61
CA PRO A 28 0.22 -18.94 11.28
C PRO A 28 -0.99 -18.86 10.33
N THR A 29 -2.17 -18.47 10.83
CA THR A 29 -3.38 -18.23 10.05
C THR A 29 -3.63 -16.76 9.73
N SER A 30 -2.78 -15.85 10.23
CA SER A 30 -2.92 -14.41 9.96
C SER A 30 -2.55 -14.12 8.50
N ASN A 31 -3.39 -13.32 7.83
CA ASN A 31 -3.13 -12.96 6.44
C ASN A 31 -2.03 -11.90 6.39
N VAL A 32 -0.86 -12.29 5.90
CA VAL A 32 0.32 -11.44 5.77
C VAL A 32 0.06 -10.24 4.83
N PHE A 33 -0.96 -10.29 3.97
CA PHE A 33 -1.32 -9.16 3.13
C PHE A 33 -2.76 -8.72 3.37
N ASP A 34 -2.91 -7.57 4.00
CA ASP A 34 -4.18 -7.04 4.50
C ASP A 34 -4.48 -5.62 3.98
N SER A 35 -5.64 -5.10 4.38
CA SER A 35 -6.11 -3.77 3.94
C SER A 35 -5.23 -2.60 4.40
N MET A 36 -4.35 -2.82 5.37
CA MET A 36 -3.43 -1.83 5.93
C MET A 36 -2.01 -1.97 5.39
N SER A 37 -1.74 -3.03 4.63
CA SER A 37 -0.42 -3.36 4.11
C SER A 37 0.11 -2.24 3.22
N SER A 38 1.27 -1.72 3.61
CA SER A 38 1.99 -0.66 2.91
C SER A 38 3.49 -0.73 3.20
N SER A 39 4.29 -0.16 2.30
CA SER A 39 5.75 -0.12 2.45
C SER A 39 6.34 1.09 1.75
N VAL A 40 7.43 1.63 2.29
CA VAL A 40 8.23 2.66 1.62
C VAL A 40 9.68 2.22 1.59
N ILE A 41 10.24 2.10 0.39
CA ILE A 41 11.64 1.72 0.16
C ILE A 41 12.34 2.89 -0.49
N LYS A 42 13.20 3.58 0.28
CA LYS A 42 14.05 4.66 -0.24
C LYS A 42 15.22 4.06 -1.01
N LEU A 43 15.41 4.50 -2.26
CA LEU A 43 16.49 4.05 -3.15
C LEU A 43 17.60 5.09 -3.19
N THR A 44 18.83 4.63 -3.44
CA THR A 44 19.96 5.52 -3.73
C THR A 44 19.69 6.34 -5.00
N GLY A 45 19.80 7.67 -4.89
CA GLY A 45 19.52 8.58 -6.01
C GLY A 45 18.20 9.35 -5.92
N GLY A 46 17.65 9.54 -4.71
CA GLY A 46 16.51 10.43 -4.47
C GLY A 46 15.18 9.91 -5.00
N ARG A 47 15.05 8.58 -5.14
CA ARG A 47 13.80 7.91 -5.52
C ARG A 47 13.30 7.04 -4.37
N ALA A 48 12.02 6.72 -4.38
CA ALA A 48 11.41 5.81 -3.44
C ALA A 48 10.36 4.94 -4.13
N LEU A 49 10.23 3.69 -3.68
CA LEU A 49 9.11 2.82 -4.00
C LEU A 49 8.09 2.93 -2.88
N TYR A 50 6.85 3.27 -3.22
CA TYR A 50 5.73 3.30 -2.30
C TYR A 50 4.74 2.19 -2.68
N LEU A 51 4.49 1.27 -1.76
CA LEU A 51 3.58 0.15 -1.91
C LEU A 51 2.34 0.38 -1.05
N LYS A 52 1.15 0.11 -1.62
CA LYS A 52 -0.13 0.11 -0.89
C LYS A 52 -1.03 -1.00 -1.38
N GLU A 53 -1.68 -1.72 -0.48
CA GLU A 53 -2.73 -2.68 -0.81
C GLU A 53 -3.96 -2.00 -1.45
N ILE A 54 -4.46 -2.59 -2.52
CA ILE A 54 -5.70 -2.20 -3.19
C ILE A 54 -6.82 -3.19 -2.87
N ASN A 55 -6.53 -4.49 -2.99
CA ASN A 55 -7.37 -5.59 -2.52
C ASN A 55 -6.47 -6.80 -2.19
N ARG A 56 -7.04 -7.88 -1.65
CA ARG A 56 -6.32 -9.11 -1.26
C ARG A 56 -5.43 -9.75 -2.34
N HIS A 57 -5.59 -9.39 -3.62
CA HIS A 57 -4.81 -9.93 -4.74
C HIS A 57 -4.02 -8.85 -5.51
N LEU A 58 -4.12 -7.58 -5.14
CA LEU A 58 -3.60 -6.46 -5.91
C LEU A 58 -2.94 -5.42 -5.00
N ALA A 59 -1.70 -5.06 -5.35
CA ALA A 59 -0.96 -3.96 -4.74
C ALA A 59 -0.67 -2.87 -5.78
N LEU A 60 -0.72 -1.61 -5.35
CA LEU A 60 -0.21 -0.47 -6.09
C LEU A 60 1.26 -0.26 -5.69
N VAL A 61 2.14 -0.17 -6.68
CA VAL A 61 3.56 0.18 -6.49
C VAL A 61 3.87 1.45 -7.28
N CYS A 62 4.24 2.50 -6.58
CA CYS A 62 4.55 3.81 -7.15
C CYS A 62 6.07 4.08 -7.08
N VAL A 63 6.65 4.54 -8.18
CA VAL A 63 8.01 5.11 -8.18
C VAL A 63 7.90 6.61 -8.00
N LEU A 64 8.39 7.10 -6.87
CA LEU A 64 8.29 8.50 -6.48
C LEU A 64 9.68 9.13 -6.37
N HIS A 65 9.77 10.44 -6.52
CA HIS A 65 10.94 11.18 -6.05
C HIS A 65 10.85 11.33 -4.52
N GLU A 66 11.96 11.23 -3.81
CA GLU A 66 12.00 11.28 -2.34
C GLU A 66 11.38 12.56 -1.77
N LYS A 67 11.65 13.72 -2.40
CA LYS A 67 10.95 14.99 -2.13
C LYS A 67 9.42 14.89 -2.10
N ALA A 68 8.80 14.00 -2.89
CA ALA A 68 7.36 13.81 -2.87
C ALA A 68 6.87 13.18 -1.56
N LEU A 69 7.67 12.34 -0.90
CA LEU A 69 7.33 11.73 0.39
C LEU A 69 7.13 12.75 1.51
N SER A 70 7.74 13.94 1.40
CA SER A 70 7.48 15.05 2.33
C SER A 70 5.99 15.47 2.35
N LYS A 71 5.24 15.14 1.31
CA LYS A 71 3.80 15.40 1.15
C LYS A 71 2.96 14.14 1.36
N GLN A 72 3.31 13.33 2.36
CA GLN A 72 2.69 12.03 2.62
C GLN A 72 1.15 12.09 2.65
N ALA A 73 0.56 13.11 3.27
CA ALA A 73 -0.89 13.25 3.35
C ALA A 73 -1.57 13.37 1.97
N ILE A 74 -0.94 14.07 1.03
CA ILE A 74 -1.46 14.24 -0.33
C ILE A 74 -1.32 12.93 -1.11
N ILE A 75 -0.19 12.24 -0.95
CA ILE A 75 0.01 10.91 -1.56
C ILE A 75 -1.05 9.95 -1.06
N GLU A 76 -1.24 9.84 0.25
CA GLU A 76 -2.22 8.94 0.87
C GLU A 76 -3.66 9.26 0.42
N TYR A 77 -4.02 10.55 0.30
CA TYR A 77 -5.31 10.95 -0.24
C TYR A 77 -5.51 10.47 -1.68
N ASN A 78 -4.52 10.70 -2.55
CA ASN A 78 -4.59 10.31 -3.96
C ASN A 78 -4.62 8.79 -4.13
N VAL A 79 -3.79 8.07 -3.37
CA VAL A 79 -3.76 6.60 -3.39
C VAL A 79 -5.11 6.03 -2.95
N ASN A 80 -5.73 6.59 -1.91
CA ASN A 80 -7.06 6.17 -1.49
C ASN A 80 -8.15 6.45 -2.53
N ARG A 81 -8.04 7.56 -3.27
CA ARG A 81 -8.94 7.84 -4.41
C ARG A 81 -8.77 6.82 -5.53
N VAL A 82 -7.54 6.47 -5.87
CA VAL A 82 -7.24 5.43 -6.86
C VAL A 82 -7.78 4.08 -6.41
N LYS A 83 -7.51 3.67 -5.16
CA LYS A 83 -8.04 2.44 -4.55
C LYS A 83 -9.56 2.34 -4.69
N LYS A 84 -10.28 3.38 -4.29
CA LYS A 84 -11.75 3.42 -4.40
C LYS A 84 -12.22 3.25 -5.85
N SER A 85 -11.60 3.96 -6.78
CA SER A 85 -11.99 3.93 -8.19
C SER A 85 -11.74 2.56 -8.84
N ILE A 86 -10.63 1.90 -8.49
CA ILE A 86 -10.32 0.54 -8.96
C ILE A 86 -11.34 -0.47 -8.41
N LEU A 87 -11.67 -0.38 -7.11
CA LEU A 87 -12.65 -1.28 -6.49
C LEU A 87 -14.05 -1.11 -7.11
N GLU A 88 -14.46 0.13 -7.39
CA GLU A 88 -15.72 0.41 -8.07
C GLU A 88 -15.74 -0.18 -9.49
N LEU A 89 -14.64 -0.06 -10.24
CA LEU A 89 -14.51 -0.66 -11.57
C LEU A 89 -14.67 -2.19 -11.53
N PHE A 90 -14.11 -2.87 -10.53
CA PHE A 90 -14.31 -4.30 -10.35
C PHE A 90 -15.77 -4.68 -10.03
N HIS A 91 -16.49 -3.85 -9.29
CA HIS A 91 -17.93 -4.08 -9.05
C HIS A 91 -18.76 -3.92 -10.33
N LEU A 92 -18.50 -2.87 -11.12
CA LEU A 92 -19.23 -2.59 -12.37
C LEU A 92 -19.03 -3.69 -13.41
N THR A 93 -17.79 -4.17 -13.56
CA THR A 93 -17.49 -5.28 -14.48
C THR A 93 -18.25 -6.54 -14.06
N HIS A 94 -18.25 -6.89 -12.78
CA HIS A 94 -19.03 -8.04 -12.27
C HIS A 94 -20.54 -7.92 -12.57
N GLN A 95 -21.12 -6.73 -12.38
CA GLN A 95 -22.54 -6.48 -12.69
C GLN A 95 -22.85 -6.62 -14.19
N THR A 96 -21.94 -6.14 -15.04
CA THR A 96 -22.09 -6.24 -16.50
C THR A 96 -22.02 -7.70 -16.96
N TYR A 97 -21.06 -8.48 -16.46
CA TYR A 97 -20.98 -9.92 -16.76
C TYR A 97 -22.24 -10.67 -16.30
N THR A 98 -22.75 -10.37 -15.10
CA THR A 98 -23.94 -11.04 -14.55
C THR A 98 -25.20 -10.72 -15.38
N SER A 99 -25.36 -9.47 -15.81
CA SER A 99 -26.52 -9.04 -16.61
C SER A 99 -26.47 -9.53 -18.07
N LEU A 100 -25.29 -9.81 -18.62
CA LEU A 100 -25.14 -10.42 -19.95
C LEU A 100 -25.45 -11.93 -19.94
N VAL A 101 -25.13 -12.64 -18.85
CA VAL A 101 -25.39 -14.09 -18.71
C VAL A 101 -26.87 -14.38 -18.38
N ALA A 102 -27.59 -13.39 -17.83
CA ALA A 102 -29.02 -13.51 -17.49
C ALA A 102 -29.97 -13.21 -18.68
N ARG A 103 -29.44 -12.98 -19.89
CA ARG A 103 -30.21 -12.83 -21.14
C ARG A 103 -29.99 -14.05 -22.03
#